data_AF-A0A318J5N6-F1
#
_entry.id   AF-A0A318J5N6-F1
#
_cell.length_a   1.000
_cell.length_b   1.000
_cell.length_c   1.000
_cell.angle_alpha   90.00
_cell.angle_beta   90.00
_cell.angle_gamma   90.00
#
_symmetry.space_group_name_H-M   'P 1'
#
loop_
_entity.id
_entity.type
_entity.pdbx_description
1 polymer ?
#
loop_
_entity_poly.entity_id
_entity_poly.type
_entity_poly.pdbx_seq_one_letter_code
_entity_poly.pdbx_strand_id
1 'polypeptide(L)'
;MQVNNKTALFLLLSSSLFLVACGQKKTELGEGASEVTGAAGPAGAKGASKTLIKCDAPVATLALVENPNGYTQISQYNLPSSPVPLIRLLAQQSGCFRVVDRASGLKAVINEQELKDQGIIRKNSTVSKGKGYEAQYTMTPSLTFSESKAGGGIGAIMGMIPFLRNFVGYAEKVSFKEAQVALLLTDNETTEQVAASTGSAKSTDLGLGGLAFGANGGGFGAGWSNTNEAKVIVAAFLDAHNKLVPQVRHLQEKELPPAVPVKK
;
A
#
# COMPACT_ATOMS: atom_id res chain seq x y z
N MET A 1 -9.10 76.11 30.76
CA MET A 1 -9.02 76.60 29.37
C MET A 1 -8.79 75.40 28.47
N GLN A 2 -9.79 75.07 27.65
CA GLN A 2 -9.72 74.03 26.62
C GLN A 2 -8.92 74.55 25.42
N VAL A 3 -7.92 73.82 24.94
CA VAL A 3 -7.66 73.69 23.50
C VAL A 3 -7.20 72.25 23.23
N ASN A 4 -7.98 71.58 22.41
CA ASN A 4 -7.80 70.25 21.84
C ASN A 4 -7.21 70.44 20.44
N ASN A 5 -6.20 69.66 20.01
CA ASN A 5 -6.22 69.16 18.64
C ASN A 5 -5.25 68.02 18.39
N LYS A 6 -5.82 67.00 17.75
CA LYS A 6 -5.22 65.73 17.37
C LYS A 6 -4.29 65.92 16.16
N THR A 7 -3.53 64.86 15.90
CA THR A 7 -2.97 64.47 14.59
C THR A 7 -1.93 65.39 13.94
N ALA A 8 -0.65 65.04 14.09
CA ALA A 8 0.27 64.91 12.97
C ALA A 8 1.59 64.29 13.46
N LEU A 9 2.28 63.60 12.56
CA LEU A 9 3.66 63.12 12.68
C LEU A 9 3.86 61.81 13.47
N PHE A 10 3.25 60.76 12.92
CA PHE A 10 4.02 59.56 12.58
C PHE A 10 5.19 59.97 11.66
N LEU A 11 6.44 59.70 12.05
CA LEU A 11 7.47 59.12 11.17
C LEU A 11 8.80 58.96 11.93
N LEU A 12 9.28 57.71 11.89
CA LEU A 12 10.68 57.32 11.86
C LEU A 12 11.48 57.46 13.16
N LEU A 13 11.50 56.38 13.96
CA LEU A 13 12.73 55.66 14.27
C LEU A 13 12.44 54.41 15.13
N SER A 14 13.24 53.36 14.90
CA SER A 14 13.45 52.19 15.78
C SER A 14 12.72 50.89 15.42
N SER A 15 13.45 49.98 14.77
CA SER A 15 13.75 48.60 15.24
C SER A 15 14.03 47.73 14.02
N SER A 16 15.29 47.48 13.66
CA SER A 16 16.19 46.48 14.27
C SER A 16 15.75 45.04 13.99
N LEU A 17 16.56 44.37 13.15
CA LEU A 17 16.90 42.95 13.18
C LEU A 17 15.77 41.96 13.49
N PHE A 18 15.24 41.31 12.45
CA PHE A 18 14.88 39.90 12.51
C PHE A 18 15.41 39.17 11.27
N LEU A 19 16.70 38.87 11.33
CA LEU A 19 17.22 37.62 10.76
C LEU A 19 16.71 36.46 11.64
N VAL A 20 16.53 35.30 11.02
CA VAL A 20 16.19 33.99 11.61
C VAL A 20 14.68 33.69 11.67
N ALA A 21 14.21 32.99 10.63
CA ALA A 21 13.60 31.66 10.80
C ALA A 21 13.46 30.99 9.43
N CYS A 22 14.56 30.48 8.88
CA CYS A 22 14.45 29.32 7.98
C CYS A 22 13.90 28.19 8.86
N GLY A 23 12.57 28.00 8.83
CA GLY A 23 11.88 26.95 9.57
C GLY A 23 12.48 25.61 9.18
N GLN A 24 13.29 25.05 10.07
CA GLN A 24 13.67 23.65 10.02
C GLN A 24 12.37 22.86 10.14
N LYS A 25 11.84 22.35 9.01
CA LYS A 25 10.86 21.28 9.03
C LYS A 25 11.55 20.07 9.67
N LYS A 26 11.51 19.98 11.00
CA LYS A 26 11.89 18.75 11.70
C LYS A 26 10.89 17.70 11.25
N THR A 27 11.35 16.79 10.40
CA THR A 27 10.60 15.59 10.06
C THR A 27 10.56 14.72 11.31
N GLU A 28 9.45 14.72 12.03
CA GLU A 28 9.26 13.83 13.16
C GLU A 28 9.00 12.41 12.65
N LEU A 29 9.68 11.44 13.27
CA LEU A 29 9.59 10.03 12.87
C LEU A 29 8.19 9.51 13.23
N GLY A 30 7.44 9.06 12.22
CA GLY A 30 6.17 8.37 12.42
C GLY A 30 4.91 9.24 12.35
N GLU A 31 5.00 10.54 12.08
CA GLU A 31 3.82 11.42 12.03
C GLU A 31 3.00 11.35 10.71
N GLY A 32 3.32 10.43 9.80
CA GLY A 32 2.58 10.27 8.55
C GLY A 32 1.21 9.61 8.76
N ALA A 33 0.12 10.38 8.66
CA ALA A 33 -1.26 9.90 8.82
C ALA A 33 -1.71 8.95 7.68
N SER A 34 -1.35 7.68 7.78
CA SER A 34 -1.83 6.58 6.92
C SER A 34 -2.61 5.56 7.76
N GLU A 35 -3.64 4.94 7.20
CA GLU A 35 -4.36 3.84 7.85
C GLU A 35 -3.54 2.55 7.85
N VAL A 36 -2.69 2.37 6.84
CA VAL A 36 -1.76 1.23 6.74
C VAL A 36 -0.37 1.70 7.12
N THR A 37 0.10 1.21 8.26
CA THR A 37 1.28 1.70 8.99
C THR A 37 2.03 0.59 9.70
N GLY A 38 3.18 0.91 10.27
CA GLY A 38 3.91 0.01 11.15
C GLY A 38 4.74 -1.04 10.41
N ALA A 39 4.86 -2.22 11.01
CA ALA A 39 5.79 -3.27 10.59
C ALA A 39 5.17 -4.66 10.67
N ALA A 40 5.76 -5.60 9.94
CA ALA A 40 5.51 -7.03 10.05
C ALA A 40 6.84 -7.79 9.93
N GLY A 41 6.93 -8.93 10.61
CA GLY A 41 8.13 -9.75 10.62
C GLY A 41 8.00 -10.91 11.61
N PRO A 42 9.12 -11.52 12.01
CA PRO A 42 9.09 -12.67 12.92
C PRO A 42 8.49 -12.39 14.31
N ALA A 43 8.45 -11.12 14.72
CA ALA A 43 7.78 -10.66 15.94
C ALA A 43 6.27 -10.38 15.76
N GLY A 44 5.71 -10.78 14.61
CA GLY A 44 4.32 -10.51 14.21
C GLY A 44 4.12 -9.08 13.69
N ALA A 45 2.84 -8.74 13.47
CA ALA A 45 2.42 -7.41 13.04
C ALA A 45 2.46 -6.41 14.21
N LYS A 46 3.07 -5.23 13.99
CA LYS A 46 3.12 -4.10 14.93
C LYS A 46 2.60 -2.84 14.25
N GLY A 47 1.66 -2.12 14.87
CA GLY A 47 1.11 -0.90 14.30
C GLY A 47 0.23 -1.10 13.05
N ALA A 48 -0.27 -2.31 12.82
CA ALA A 48 -1.24 -2.61 11.78
C ALA A 48 -2.58 -1.89 12.06
N SER A 49 -3.35 -1.60 11.01
CA SER A 49 -4.70 -1.03 11.16
C SER A 49 -5.55 -1.90 12.09
N LYS A 50 -6.37 -1.25 12.92
CA LYS A 50 -7.34 -1.93 13.79
C LYS A 50 -8.45 -2.62 12.99
N THR A 51 -8.71 -2.14 11.77
CA THR A 51 -9.70 -2.71 10.86
C THR A 51 -9.13 -3.82 9.98
N LEU A 52 -7.82 -4.08 10.03
CA LEU A 52 -7.22 -5.15 9.24
C LEU A 52 -7.69 -6.52 9.74
N ILE A 53 -8.35 -7.27 8.86
CA ILE A 53 -8.73 -8.66 9.09
C ILE A 53 -7.49 -9.55 8.94
N LYS A 54 -7.29 -10.45 9.89
CA LYS A 54 -6.13 -11.33 10.00
C LYS A 54 -6.50 -12.80 9.92
N CYS A 55 -5.58 -13.68 9.59
CA CYS A 55 -5.75 -15.12 9.72
C CYS A 55 -4.94 -15.64 10.91
N ASP A 56 -5.41 -16.72 11.54
CA ASP A 56 -4.70 -17.36 12.65
C ASP A 56 -3.43 -18.07 12.16
N ALA A 57 -3.47 -18.58 10.93
CA ALA A 57 -2.35 -19.18 10.23
C ALA A 57 -2.34 -18.76 8.74
N PRO A 58 -1.15 -18.72 8.10
CA PRO A 58 -1.05 -18.48 6.68
C PRO A 58 -1.52 -19.69 5.87
N VAL A 59 -2.32 -19.46 4.82
CA VAL A 59 -2.85 -20.55 3.98
C VAL A 59 -1.86 -21.02 2.91
N ALA A 60 -0.95 -20.13 2.47
CA ALA A 60 -0.02 -20.40 1.38
C ALA A 60 1.10 -19.33 1.29
N THR A 61 2.08 -19.56 0.42
CA THR A 61 3.04 -18.53 0.03
C THR A 61 2.48 -17.62 -1.07
N LEU A 62 2.80 -16.33 -0.99
CA LEU A 62 2.27 -15.31 -1.89
C LEU A 62 3.38 -14.49 -2.52
N ALA A 63 3.35 -14.31 -3.84
CA ALA A 63 4.06 -13.24 -4.52
C ALA A 63 3.09 -12.11 -4.89
N LEU A 64 3.57 -10.87 -4.79
CA LEU A 64 2.88 -9.73 -5.38
C LEU A 64 3.60 -9.34 -6.67
N VAL A 65 2.83 -9.13 -7.72
CA VAL A 65 3.34 -8.77 -9.05
C VAL A 65 2.73 -7.45 -9.48
N GLU A 66 3.55 -6.61 -10.12
CA GLU A 66 3.11 -5.35 -10.72
C GLU A 66 2.12 -5.62 -11.85
N ASN A 67 1.06 -4.83 -11.94
CA ASN A 67 0.20 -4.81 -13.12
C ASN A 67 0.67 -3.67 -14.06
N PRO A 68 1.41 -3.96 -15.14
CA PRO A 68 1.96 -2.92 -16.01
C PRO A 68 0.88 -2.04 -16.66
N ASN A 69 -0.35 -2.54 -16.79
CA ASN A 69 -1.48 -1.80 -17.35
C ASN A 69 -2.53 -1.40 -16.29
N GLY A 70 -2.30 -1.75 -15.02
CA GLY A 70 -3.31 -1.66 -13.96
C GLY A 70 -3.23 -0.41 -13.11
N TYR A 71 -2.35 0.54 -13.44
CA TYR A 71 -2.06 1.74 -12.64
C TYR A 71 -2.24 3.02 -13.44
N THR A 72 -3.23 3.02 -14.34
CA THR A 72 -3.53 4.19 -15.16
C THR A 72 -3.81 5.40 -14.26
N GLN A 73 -3.30 6.57 -14.65
CA GLN A 73 -3.47 7.85 -13.96
C GLN A 73 -2.70 8.07 -12.63
N ILE A 74 -1.90 7.13 -12.11
CA ILE A 74 -1.09 7.35 -10.89
C ILE A 74 -0.15 8.57 -11.03
N SER A 75 0.45 8.75 -12.22
CA SER A 75 1.38 9.86 -12.49
C SER A 75 0.72 11.24 -12.46
N GLN A 76 -0.59 11.33 -12.68
CA GLN A 76 -1.33 12.60 -12.68
C GLN A 76 -1.58 13.13 -11.27
N TYR A 77 -1.60 12.24 -10.27
CA TYR A 77 -1.91 12.57 -8.88
C TYR A 77 -0.67 12.58 -7.97
N ASN A 78 0.54 12.58 -8.56
CA ASN A 78 1.82 12.55 -7.84
C ASN A 78 1.91 11.37 -6.83
N LEU A 79 1.27 10.26 -7.19
CA LEU A 79 1.23 9.04 -6.37
C LEU A 79 2.45 8.16 -6.66
N PRO A 80 2.85 7.30 -5.72
CA PRO A 80 3.91 6.34 -5.97
C PRO A 80 3.54 5.40 -7.12
N SER A 81 4.55 5.04 -7.92
CA SER A 81 4.37 4.28 -9.17
C SER A 81 3.76 2.88 -9.00
N SER A 82 3.70 2.36 -7.77
CA SER A 82 3.15 1.04 -7.49
C SER A 82 2.54 0.94 -6.08
N PRO A 83 1.34 0.32 -5.95
CA PRO A 83 0.76 -0.05 -4.67
C PRO A 83 1.31 -1.39 -4.11
N VAL A 84 2.16 -2.11 -4.85
CA VAL A 84 2.70 -3.41 -4.42
C VAL A 84 3.38 -3.34 -3.04
N PRO A 85 4.20 -2.34 -2.71
CA PRO A 85 4.79 -2.23 -1.38
C PRO A 85 3.75 -2.09 -0.25
N LEU A 86 2.67 -1.35 -0.50
CA LEU A 86 1.58 -1.16 0.45
C LEU A 86 0.84 -2.49 0.70
N ILE A 87 0.47 -3.18 -0.37
CA ILE A 87 -0.29 -4.43 -0.27
C ILE A 87 0.58 -5.56 0.30
N ARG A 88 1.89 -5.53 0.01
CA ARG A 88 2.86 -6.43 0.64
C ARG A 88 2.83 -6.30 2.16
N LEU A 89 2.78 -5.07 2.68
CA LEU A 89 2.67 -4.84 4.13
C LEU A 89 1.33 -5.34 4.68
N LEU A 90 0.21 -5.06 4.00
CA LEU A 90 -1.11 -5.59 4.37
C LEU A 90 -1.12 -7.12 4.44
N ALA A 91 -0.61 -7.78 3.40
CA ALA A 91 -0.51 -9.24 3.34
C ALA A 91 0.34 -9.79 4.49
N GLN A 92 1.51 -9.19 4.76
CA GLN A 92 2.38 -9.60 5.87
C GLN A 92 1.73 -9.35 7.25
N GLN A 93 1.06 -8.23 7.44
CA GLN A 93 0.39 -7.89 8.70
C GLN A 93 -0.86 -8.72 8.96
N SER A 94 -1.54 -9.18 7.90
CA SER A 94 -2.71 -10.04 7.99
C SER A 94 -2.39 -11.44 8.48
N GLY A 95 -1.16 -11.92 8.26
CA GLY A 95 -0.77 -13.30 8.58
C GLY A 95 -1.43 -14.36 7.69
N CYS A 96 -2.28 -13.98 6.73
CA CYS A 96 -2.96 -14.92 5.83
C CYS A 96 -2.03 -15.54 4.79
N PHE A 97 -0.88 -14.91 4.52
CA PHE A 97 0.07 -15.38 3.54
C PHE A 97 1.50 -15.28 4.04
N ARG A 98 2.35 -16.18 3.53
CA ARG A 98 3.80 -16.03 3.62
C ARG A 98 4.34 -15.37 2.38
N VAL A 99 4.66 -14.08 2.50
CA VAL A 99 5.06 -13.30 1.33
C VAL A 99 6.49 -13.62 0.91
N VAL A 100 6.66 -13.96 -0.37
CA VAL A 100 7.95 -14.13 -1.05
C VAL A 100 8.19 -12.96 -2.02
N ASP A 101 9.43 -12.49 -2.11
CA ASP A 101 9.78 -11.37 -3.00
C ASP A 101 10.24 -11.88 -4.37
N ARG A 102 9.41 -11.67 -5.39
CA ARG A 102 9.70 -11.97 -6.81
C ARG A 102 10.19 -10.76 -7.60
N ALA A 103 10.30 -9.61 -6.97
CA ALA A 103 10.75 -8.37 -7.58
C ALA A 103 12.19 -8.07 -7.15
N SER A 104 12.39 -7.12 -6.24
CA SER A 104 13.70 -6.65 -5.78
C SER A 104 14.53 -7.76 -5.12
N GLY A 105 13.91 -8.56 -4.26
CA GLY A 105 14.61 -9.62 -3.52
C GLY A 105 15.16 -10.71 -4.44
N LEU A 106 14.36 -11.19 -5.40
CA LEU A 106 14.82 -12.16 -6.39
C LEU A 106 15.97 -11.61 -7.24
N LYS A 107 15.87 -10.36 -7.71
CA LYS A 107 16.95 -9.70 -8.46
C LYS A 107 18.25 -9.62 -7.66
N ALA A 108 18.17 -9.30 -6.37
CA ALA A 108 19.34 -9.28 -5.49
C ALA A 108 19.97 -10.68 -5.37
N VAL A 109 19.18 -11.74 -5.23
CA VAL A 109 19.70 -13.12 -5.18
C VAL A 109 20.38 -13.52 -6.49
N ILE A 110 19.79 -13.18 -7.64
CA ILE A 110 20.39 -13.44 -8.95
C ILE A 110 21.74 -12.73 -9.08
N ASN A 111 21.81 -11.45 -8.71
CA ASN A 111 23.04 -10.68 -8.73
C ASN A 111 24.12 -11.28 -7.82
N GLU A 112 23.77 -11.71 -6.60
CA GLU A 112 24.71 -12.39 -5.70
C GLU A 112 25.23 -13.72 -6.28
N GLN A 113 24.42 -14.46 -7.03
CA GLN A 113 24.89 -15.64 -7.74
C GLN A 113 25.84 -15.30 -8.89
N GLU A 114 25.57 -14.23 -9.64
CA GLU A 114 26.47 -13.77 -10.70
C GLU A 114 27.84 -13.34 -10.13
N LEU A 115 27.84 -12.56 -9.05
CA LEU A 115 29.07 -12.18 -8.35
C LEU A 115 29.82 -13.40 -7.79
N LYS A 116 29.10 -14.44 -7.39
CA LYS A 116 29.67 -15.74 -6.98
C LYS A 116 30.36 -16.44 -8.13
N ASP A 117 29.67 -16.54 -9.25
CA ASP A 117 30.15 -17.23 -10.45
C ASP A 117 31.36 -16.48 -11.05
N GLN A 118 31.46 -15.16 -10.83
CA GLN A 118 32.63 -14.32 -11.17
C GLN A 118 33.78 -14.35 -10.14
N GLY A 119 33.62 -15.04 -9.01
CA GLY A 119 34.66 -15.14 -7.97
C GLY A 119 34.86 -13.87 -7.12
N ILE A 120 33.91 -12.94 -7.15
CA ILE A 120 34.00 -11.66 -6.41
C ILE A 120 33.66 -11.85 -4.93
N ILE A 121 32.74 -12.77 -4.60
CA ILE A 121 32.28 -12.98 -3.22
C ILE A 121 33.15 -13.99 -2.45
N ARG A 122 33.08 -13.92 -1.11
CA ARG A 122 33.82 -14.82 -0.21
C ARG A 122 33.40 -16.28 -0.40
N LYS A 123 34.34 -17.21 -0.20
CA LYS A 123 34.13 -18.67 -0.34
C LYS A 123 32.98 -19.23 0.50
N ASN A 124 32.70 -18.67 1.68
CA ASN A 124 31.63 -19.11 2.59
C ASN A 124 30.34 -18.28 2.44
N SER A 125 29.83 -18.16 1.22
CA SER A 125 28.56 -17.48 0.95
C SER A 125 27.36 -18.35 1.32
N THR A 126 26.34 -17.75 1.94
CA THR A 126 25.08 -18.40 2.31
C THR A 126 24.06 -18.44 1.17
N VAL A 127 24.27 -17.67 0.10
CA VAL A 127 23.37 -17.65 -1.06
C VAL A 127 23.73 -18.80 -2.01
N SER A 128 22.75 -19.67 -2.26
CA SER A 128 22.92 -20.87 -3.08
C SER A 128 21.71 -21.13 -3.96
N LYS A 129 21.98 -21.73 -5.14
CA LYS A 129 20.95 -22.19 -6.09
C LYS A 129 20.01 -23.19 -5.40
N GLY A 130 18.72 -23.11 -5.70
CA GLY A 130 17.69 -24.02 -5.16
C GLY A 130 17.20 -23.73 -3.72
N LYS A 131 17.62 -22.61 -3.10
CA LYS A 131 17.13 -22.20 -1.77
C LYS A 131 15.95 -21.24 -1.79
N GLY A 132 15.54 -20.75 -2.96
CA GLY A 132 14.37 -19.89 -3.10
C GLY A 132 13.09 -20.68 -2.88
N TYR A 133 12.20 -20.17 -2.05
CA TYR A 133 10.85 -20.74 -1.91
C TYR A 133 9.98 -20.35 -3.09
N GLU A 134 9.06 -21.23 -3.49
CA GLU A 134 8.07 -20.95 -4.53
C GLU A 134 6.99 -19.97 -4.05
N ALA A 135 6.34 -19.30 -4.99
CA ALA A 135 5.11 -18.57 -4.73
C ALA A 135 3.98 -19.50 -5.15
N GLN A 136 3.13 -19.92 -4.23
CA GLN A 136 2.01 -20.81 -4.53
C GLN A 136 0.84 -20.03 -5.13
N TYR A 137 0.65 -18.79 -4.66
CA TYR A 137 -0.25 -17.83 -5.27
C TYR A 137 0.48 -16.58 -5.73
N THR A 138 -0.08 -15.94 -6.75
CA THR A 138 0.28 -14.60 -7.19
C THR A 138 -0.89 -13.67 -6.98
N MET A 139 -0.64 -12.52 -6.33
CA MET A 139 -1.60 -11.44 -6.21
C MET A 139 -1.21 -10.29 -7.13
N THR A 140 -2.15 -9.92 -7.99
CA THR A 140 -2.01 -8.82 -8.93
C THR A 140 -2.98 -7.71 -8.53
N PRO A 141 -2.47 -6.56 -8.04
CA PRO A 141 -3.31 -5.41 -7.77
C PRO A 141 -3.63 -4.63 -9.04
N SER A 142 -4.83 -4.10 -9.12
CA SER A 142 -5.19 -3.04 -10.06
C SER A 142 -5.82 -1.86 -9.33
N LEU A 143 -5.58 -0.67 -9.84
CA LEU A 143 -6.13 0.58 -9.38
C LEU A 143 -6.80 1.27 -10.57
N THR A 144 -8.01 1.75 -10.39
CA THR A 144 -8.66 2.61 -11.37
C THR A 144 -9.38 3.72 -10.63
N PHE A 145 -9.13 4.96 -11.06
CA PHE A 145 -9.91 6.10 -10.60
C PHE A 145 -11.20 6.19 -11.38
N SER A 146 -12.31 6.44 -10.68
CA SER A 146 -13.60 6.65 -11.32
C SER A 146 -13.60 7.96 -12.10
N GLU A 147 -13.31 7.88 -13.40
CA GLU A 147 -13.60 8.95 -14.35
C GLU A 147 -14.98 8.70 -14.95
N SER A 148 -15.88 9.68 -14.87
CA SER A 148 -17.30 9.55 -15.25
C SER A 148 -17.59 9.30 -16.75
N LYS A 149 -16.56 9.03 -17.57
CA LYS A 149 -16.70 8.74 -19.00
C LYS A 149 -15.62 7.79 -19.54
N ALA A 150 -15.69 6.50 -19.25
CA ALA A 150 -15.08 5.48 -20.12
C ALA A 150 -15.49 4.07 -19.67
N GLY A 151 -15.94 3.25 -20.61
CA GLY A 151 -16.05 1.79 -20.45
C GLY A 151 -14.68 1.08 -20.37
N GLY A 152 -13.73 1.63 -19.58
CA GLY A 152 -12.33 1.19 -19.50
C GLY A 152 -11.79 1.05 -18.07
N GLY A 153 -12.64 1.09 -17.03
CA GLY A 153 -12.21 0.97 -15.64
C GLY A 153 -12.03 -0.47 -15.12
N ILE A 154 -12.00 -0.69 -13.80
CA ILE A 154 -11.98 -2.03 -13.18
C ILE A 154 -13.08 -2.94 -13.77
N GLY A 155 -14.25 -2.38 -14.10
CA GLY A 155 -15.32 -3.13 -14.80
C GLY A 155 -14.90 -3.73 -16.16
N ALA A 156 -13.99 -3.08 -16.90
CA ALA A 156 -13.46 -3.61 -18.15
C ALA A 156 -12.46 -4.75 -17.92
N ILE A 157 -11.53 -4.60 -16.97
CA ILE A 157 -10.58 -5.66 -16.58
C ILE A 157 -11.34 -6.87 -16.01
N MET A 158 -12.34 -6.59 -15.16
CA MET A 158 -13.18 -7.59 -14.54
C MET A 158 -14.11 -8.28 -15.55
N GLY A 159 -14.53 -7.56 -16.59
CA GLY A 159 -15.28 -8.10 -17.73
C GLY A 159 -14.48 -9.04 -18.64
N MET A 160 -13.15 -8.94 -18.65
CA MET A 160 -12.26 -9.88 -19.36
C MET A 160 -12.09 -11.20 -18.61
N ILE A 161 -12.46 -11.26 -17.33
CA ILE A 161 -12.36 -12.46 -16.50
C ILE A 161 -13.73 -13.17 -16.51
N PRO A 162 -13.85 -14.38 -17.10
CA PRO A 162 -15.14 -15.00 -17.39
C PRO A 162 -16.10 -15.11 -16.20
N PHE A 163 -15.58 -15.41 -15.00
CA PHE A 163 -16.39 -15.57 -13.79
C PHE A 163 -16.74 -14.23 -13.10
N LEU A 164 -16.03 -13.15 -13.40
CA LEU A 164 -16.26 -11.83 -12.79
C LEU A 164 -17.07 -10.88 -13.67
N ARG A 165 -17.32 -11.27 -14.94
CA ARG A 165 -18.15 -10.53 -15.89
C ARG A 165 -19.55 -10.19 -15.34
N ASN A 166 -20.11 -11.03 -14.47
CA ASN A 166 -21.44 -10.81 -13.88
C ASN A 166 -21.46 -9.74 -12.78
N PHE A 167 -20.30 -9.29 -12.28
CA PHE A 167 -20.18 -8.26 -11.25
C PHE A 167 -19.98 -6.86 -11.85
N VAL A 168 -19.90 -6.74 -13.19
CA VAL A 168 -19.60 -5.49 -13.92
C VAL A 168 -20.77 -4.47 -13.90
N GLY A 169 -21.97 -4.89 -13.47
CA GLY A 169 -23.20 -4.06 -13.55
C GLY A 169 -23.38 -2.97 -12.49
N TYR A 170 -22.49 -2.81 -11.51
CA TYR A 170 -22.67 -1.88 -10.38
C TYR A 170 -21.87 -0.56 -10.48
N ALA A 171 -21.28 -0.26 -11.63
CA ALA A 171 -20.40 0.90 -11.81
C ALA A 171 -21.14 2.19 -12.23
N GLU A 172 -22.29 2.49 -11.61
CA GLU A 172 -23.06 3.70 -11.95
C GLU A 172 -22.59 4.93 -11.16
N LYS A 173 -22.22 5.99 -11.90
CA LYS A 173 -21.94 7.37 -11.45
C LYS A 173 -21.08 7.50 -10.20
N VAL A 174 -19.78 7.35 -10.40
CA VAL A 174 -18.82 7.66 -9.35
C VAL A 174 -18.09 8.96 -9.69
N SER A 175 -18.28 9.97 -8.84
CA SER A 175 -17.62 11.26 -8.93
C SER A 175 -16.13 11.13 -8.57
N PHE A 176 -15.34 12.15 -8.95
CA PHE A 176 -13.90 12.38 -8.70
C PHE A 176 -13.39 12.26 -7.24
N LYS A 177 -14.17 11.69 -6.31
CA LYS A 177 -13.86 11.58 -4.88
C LYS A 177 -13.74 10.13 -4.37
N GLU A 178 -13.76 9.14 -5.25
CA GLU A 178 -13.69 7.71 -4.91
C GLU A 178 -12.52 7.04 -5.62
N ALA A 179 -11.74 6.23 -4.90
CA ALA A 179 -10.81 5.28 -5.50
C ALA A 179 -11.45 3.90 -5.54
N GLN A 180 -11.30 3.19 -6.66
CA GLN A 180 -11.69 1.80 -6.79
C GLN A 180 -10.46 0.97 -7.09
N VAL A 181 -10.33 -0.16 -6.41
CA VAL A 181 -9.20 -1.08 -6.57
C VAL A 181 -9.69 -2.50 -6.72
N ALA A 182 -8.85 -3.35 -7.30
CA ALA A 182 -9.07 -4.79 -7.30
C ALA A 182 -7.80 -5.53 -6.86
N LEU A 183 -7.99 -6.65 -6.17
CA LEU A 183 -6.96 -7.64 -5.90
C LEU A 183 -7.40 -8.94 -6.58
N LEU A 184 -6.52 -9.48 -7.41
CA LEU A 184 -6.74 -10.73 -8.12
C LEU A 184 -5.75 -11.76 -7.60
N LEU A 185 -6.23 -12.92 -7.15
CA LEU A 185 -5.42 -14.01 -6.62
C LEU A 185 -5.45 -15.19 -7.58
N THR A 186 -4.29 -15.54 -8.11
CA THR A 186 -4.10 -16.62 -9.08
C THR A 186 -3.27 -17.74 -8.48
N ASP A 187 -3.73 -18.98 -8.62
CA ASP A 187 -2.97 -20.18 -8.31
C ASP A 187 -1.89 -20.40 -9.37
N ASN A 188 -0.63 -20.46 -8.94
CA ASN A 188 0.49 -20.60 -9.86
C ASN A 188 0.62 -22.03 -10.41
N GLU A 189 -0.01 -23.02 -9.76
CA GLU A 189 -0.01 -24.42 -10.23
C GLU A 189 -1.02 -24.62 -11.36
N THR A 190 -2.25 -24.13 -11.19
CA THR A 190 -3.35 -24.38 -12.14
C THR A 190 -3.60 -23.21 -13.10
N THR A 191 -2.97 -22.06 -12.86
CA THR A 191 -3.24 -20.76 -13.53
C THR A 191 -4.68 -20.25 -13.31
N GLU A 192 -5.44 -20.88 -12.41
CA GLU A 192 -6.79 -20.47 -12.08
C GLU A 192 -6.78 -19.22 -11.21
N GLN A 193 -7.61 -18.24 -11.53
CA GLN A 193 -7.86 -17.12 -10.64
C GLN A 193 -8.88 -17.52 -9.58
N VAL A 194 -8.38 -18.03 -8.46
CA VAL A 194 -9.19 -18.65 -7.40
C VAL A 194 -9.96 -17.65 -6.54
N ALA A 195 -9.52 -16.38 -6.50
CA ALA A 195 -10.22 -15.34 -5.77
C ALA A 195 -9.99 -13.96 -6.40
N ALA A 196 -10.98 -13.10 -6.23
CA ALA A 196 -10.87 -11.69 -6.55
C ALA A 196 -11.69 -10.88 -5.56
N SER A 197 -11.24 -9.65 -5.30
CA SER A 197 -11.95 -8.71 -4.44
C SER A 197 -11.80 -7.32 -4.98
N THR A 198 -12.87 -6.53 -4.92
CA THR A 198 -12.80 -5.09 -5.16
C THR A 198 -12.93 -4.34 -3.84
N GLY A 199 -12.34 -3.16 -3.79
CA GLY A 199 -12.49 -2.24 -2.68
C GLY A 199 -12.69 -0.82 -3.16
N SER A 200 -13.32 -0.01 -2.32
CA SER A 200 -13.48 1.40 -2.60
C SER A 200 -13.49 2.23 -1.33
N ALA A 201 -13.13 3.51 -1.47
CA ALA A 201 -13.19 4.47 -0.39
C ALA A 201 -13.46 5.86 -0.95
N LYS A 202 -14.05 6.74 -0.13
CA LYS A 202 -14.33 8.13 -0.48
C LYS A 202 -13.64 9.10 0.48
N SER A 203 -13.21 10.24 -0.05
CA SER A 203 -12.56 11.29 0.75
C SER A 203 -13.46 11.83 1.90
N THR A 204 -14.78 11.92 1.69
CA THR A 204 -15.73 12.38 2.72
C THR A 204 -15.82 11.42 3.91
N ASP A 205 -15.70 10.10 3.67
CA ASP A 205 -15.76 9.08 4.72
C ASP A 205 -14.52 9.15 5.62
N LEU A 206 -13.37 9.52 5.03
CA LEU A 206 -12.14 9.81 5.77
C LEU A 206 -12.20 11.13 6.55
N GLY A 207 -13.04 12.09 6.16
CA GLY A 207 -13.18 13.39 6.85
C GLY A 207 -14.04 13.32 8.12
N LEU A 208 -15.13 12.55 8.09
CA LEU A 208 -16.04 12.35 9.24
C LEU A 208 -15.64 11.14 10.10
N GLY A 209 -15.11 10.08 9.48
CA GLY A 209 -14.57 8.92 10.18
C GLY A 209 -13.10 9.06 10.60
N GLY A 210 -12.31 9.94 9.97
CA GLY A 210 -10.86 10.05 10.19
C GLY A 210 -10.44 10.38 11.63
N LEU A 211 -11.34 10.96 12.43
CA LEU A 211 -11.14 11.16 13.87
C LEU A 211 -11.23 9.84 14.67
N ALA A 212 -11.98 8.86 14.18
CA ALA A 212 -12.02 7.49 14.72
C ALA A 212 -10.97 6.57 14.07
N PHE A 213 -10.50 6.88 12.86
CA PHE A 213 -9.55 6.08 12.06
C PHE A 213 -8.07 6.46 12.22
N GLY A 214 -7.72 7.21 13.27
CA GLY A 214 -6.36 7.22 13.83
C GLY A 214 -5.55 8.48 13.57
N ALA A 215 -5.58 9.40 14.53
CA ALA A 215 -4.64 10.51 14.64
C ALA A 215 -3.21 10.08 15.05
N ASN A 216 -2.97 8.80 15.34
CA ASN A 216 -1.71 8.27 15.90
C ASN A 216 -1.04 7.17 15.04
N GLY A 217 -1.31 7.13 13.72
CA GLY A 217 -0.78 6.11 12.81
C GLY A 217 0.67 6.35 12.39
N GLY A 218 1.59 5.47 12.81
CA GLY A 218 3.03 5.52 12.51
C GLY A 218 3.39 5.24 11.05
N GLY A 219 3.65 6.28 10.25
CA GLY A 219 3.72 6.28 8.78
C GLY A 219 4.36 5.09 8.03
N PHE A 220 3.71 4.72 6.91
CA PHE A 220 4.34 4.13 5.72
C PHE A 220 4.89 5.26 4.83
N GLY A 221 5.89 4.93 4.00
CA GLY A 221 6.76 5.87 3.28
C GLY A 221 6.09 7.10 2.67
N ALA A 222 6.85 8.19 2.57
CA ALA A 222 6.47 9.57 2.23
C ALA A 222 5.70 9.79 0.90
N GLY A 223 5.24 8.74 0.22
CA GLY A 223 4.41 8.82 -0.97
C GLY A 223 2.94 8.42 -0.77
N TRP A 224 2.64 7.42 0.07
CA TRP A 224 1.28 6.88 0.22
C TRP A 224 0.47 7.51 1.37
N SER A 225 1.13 8.24 2.26
CA SER A 225 0.55 8.85 3.47
C SER A 225 0.24 10.35 3.33
N ASN A 226 0.71 10.98 2.24
CA ASN A 226 0.87 12.44 2.19
C ASN A 226 -0.26 13.20 1.47
N THR A 227 -1.03 12.55 0.59
CA THR A 227 -2.14 13.21 -0.14
C THR A 227 -3.49 12.60 0.21
N ASN A 228 -4.57 13.35 0.05
CA ASN A 228 -5.92 12.84 0.30
C ASN A 228 -6.26 11.70 -0.66
N GLU A 229 -5.77 11.79 -1.89
CA GLU A 229 -5.90 10.78 -2.93
C GLU A 229 -5.19 9.49 -2.51
N ALA A 230 -3.96 9.59 -1.99
CA ALA A 230 -3.21 8.45 -1.50
C ALA A 230 -3.93 7.75 -0.34
N LYS A 231 -4.49 8.52 0.60
CA LYS A 231 -5.26 7.98 1.73
C LYS A 231 -6.50 7.22 1.28
N VAL A 232 -7.24 7.74 0.29
CA VAL A 232 -8.41 7.07 -0.27
C VAL A 232 -8.01 5.76 -0.96
N ILE A 233 -6.90 5.72 -1.68
CA ILE A 233 -6.41 4.49 -2.32
C ILE A 233 -5.96 3.46 -1.26
N VAL A 234 -5.27 3.92 -0.21
CA VAL A 234 -4.85 3.06 0.90
C VAL A 234 -6.07 2.42 1.56
N ALA A 235 -7.11 3.20 1.86
CA ALA A 235 -8.35 2.71 2.43
C ALA A 235 -9.06 1.72 1.48
N ALA A 236 -9.09 2.00 0.18
CA ALA A 236 -9.68 1.11 -0.81
C ALA A 236 -8.93 -0.24 -0.89
N PHE A 237 -7.59 -0.25 -0.83
CA PHE A 237 -6.82 -1.50 -0.79
C PHE A 237 -6.96 -2.28 0.51
N LEU A 238 -7.10 -1.59 1.64
CA LEU A 238 -7.40 -2.23 2.92
C LEU A 238 -8.79 -2.89 2.89
N ASP A 239 -9.80 -2.19 2.36
CA ASP A 239 -11.15 -2.74 2.16
C ASP A 239 -11.14 -3.95 1.22
N ALA A 240 -10.47 -3.85 0.07
CA ALA A 240 -10.31 -4.98 -0.85
C ALA A 240 -9.63 -6.18 -0.17
N HIS A 241 -8.52 -5.95 0.54
CA HIS A 241 -7.81 -7.00 1.28
C HIS A 241 -8.72 -7.66 2.31
N ASN A 242 -9.46 -6.87 3.10
CA ASN A 242 -10.40 -7.38 4.10
C ASN A 242 -11.53 -8.22 3.47
N LYS A 243 -12.03 -7.84 2.29
CA LYS A 243 -13.02 -8.64 1.54
C LYS A 243 -12.42 -9.91 0.95
N LEU A 244 -11.13 -9.90 0.62
CA LEU A 244 -10.41 -11.07 0.11
C LEU A 244 -10.18 -12.12 1.19
N VAL A 245 -9.84 -11.71 2.42
CA VAL A 245 -9.47 -12.63 3.51
C VAL A 245 -10.51 -13.74 3.78
N PRO A 246 -11.83 -13.47 3.87
CA PRO A 246 -12.82 -14.51 4.01
C PRO A 246 -12.78 -15.56 2.89
N GLN A 247 -12.55 -15.15 1.64
CA GLN A 247 -12.43 -16.08 0.51
C GLN A 247 -11.17 -16.94 0.62
N VAL A 248 -10.05 -16.31 1.02
CA VAL A 248 -8.76 -16.99 1.20
C VAL A 248 -8.81 -18.04 2.31
N ARG A 249 -9.56 -17.79 3.39
CA ARG A 249 -9.75 -18.75 4.48
C ARG A 249 -10.49 -20.02 4.07
N HIS A 250 -11.17 -20.02 2.92
CA HIS A 250 -11.82 -21.20 2.36
C HIS A 250 -10.91 -21.99 1.40
N LEU A 251 -9.73 -21.46 1.07
CA LEU A 251 -8.76 -22.20 0.27
C LEU A 251 -8.13 -23.31 1.11
N GLN A 252 -7.81 -24.42 0.43
CA GLN A 252 -7.04 -25.48 1.05
C GLN A 252 -5.64 -24.95 1.42
N GLU A 253 -5.22 -25.21 2.65
CA GLU A 253 -3.86 -24.87 3.09
C GLU A 253 -2.83 -25.66 2.27
N LYS A 254 -1.86 -24.94 1.69
CA LYS A 254 -0.75 -25.52 0.96
C LYS A 254 0.45 -25.69 1.89
N GLU A 255 1.31 -26.68 1.60
CA GLU A 255 2.51 -26.91 2.40
C GLU A 255 3.38 -25.64 2.41
N LEU A 256 3.68 -25.15 3.60
CA LEU A 256 4.46 -23.93 3.77
C LEU A 256 5.95 -24.26 3.91
N PRO A 257 6.84 -23.34 3.50
CA PRO A 257 8.27 -23.53 3.72
C PRO A 257 8.62 -23.63 5.22
N PRO A 258 9.86 -23.94 5.60
CA PRO A 258 10.29 -23.83 7.01
C PRO A 258 10.11 -22.40 7.54
N ALA A 259 9.76 -22.25 8.82
CA ALA A 259 9.66 -20.93 9.46
C ALA A 259 11.02 -20.21 9.48
N VAL A 260 10.99 -18.88 9.44
CA VAL A 260 12.22 -18.08 9.51
C VAL A 260 12.88 -18.30 10.88
N PRO A 261 14.18 -18.62 10.96
CA PRO A 261 14.87 -18.78 12.24
C PRO A 261 14.78 -17.49 13.06
N VAL A 262 14.30 -17.60 14.30
CA VAL A 262 14.21 -16.49 15.25
C VAL A 262 15.23 -16.65 16.37
N LYS A 263 15.69 -15.52 16.92
CA LYS A 263 16.44 -15.53 18.17
C LYS A 263 15.51 -16.06 19.27
N LYS A 264 16.00 -17.06 20.00
CA LYS A 264 15.36 -17.54 21.23
C LYS A 264 15.53 -16.52 22.34
#